data_AF-A0A380EEE0-F1
#
_entry.id   AF-A0A380EEE0-F1
#
_cell.length_a   1.000
_cell.length_b   1.000
_cell.length_c   1.000
_cell.angle_alpha   90.00
_cell.angle_beta   90.00
_cell.angle_gamma   90.00
#
_symmetry.space_group_name_H-M   'P 1'
#
loop_
_entity.id
_entity.type
_entity.pdbx_description
1 polymer ?
#
loop_
_entity_poly.entity_id
_entity_poly.type
_entity_poly.pdbx_seq_one_letter_code
_entity_poly.pdbx_strand_id
1 'polypeptide(L)'
;MKTLSLDGYMVVIDTGVKGSTRQAVEDVHKLCEDPQYMSHVKHIGKLVLRASDVIEHHNFEALADIFNECHADLKALTVSHDKIEQLMKIGKENGAIAGKLTGAGRGGSMLLLAKDLPTAKNIVKAVEKAGAAHTWIENLGG
;
A
#
# COMPACT_ATOMS: atom_id res chain seq x y z
N MET A 1 17.28 -2.94 14.03
CA MET A 1 16.21 -2.09 13.47
C MET A 1 15.31 -1.70 14.62
N LYS A 2 14.94 -0.41 14.77
CA LYS A 2 13.85 -0.03 15.68
C LYS A 2 12.56 -0.64 15.13
N THR A 3 11.83 -1.38 15.96
CA THR A 3 10.45 -1.79 15.66
C THR A 3 9.56 -0.54 15.59
N LEU A 4 8.53 -0.58 14.75
CA LEU A 4 7.60 0.54 14.59
C LEU A 4 6.73 0.76 15.84
N SER A 5 6.64 -0.27 16.70
CA SER A 5 5.85 -0.25 17.94
C SER A 5 4.40 0.15 17.69
N LEU A 6 3.83 -0.37 16.59
CA LEU A 6 2.42 -0.17 16.24
C LEU A 6 1.64 -1.45 16.56
N ASP A 7 0.49 -1.30 17.20
CA ASP A 7 -0.42 -2.41 17.50
C ASP A 7 -1.18 -2.82 16.23
N GLY A 8 -0.56 -3.70 15.45
CA GLY A 8 -1.11 -4.19 14.21
C GLY A 8 -0.15 -5.02 13.37
N TYR A 9 -0.68 -5.53 12.26
CA TYR A 9 0.03 -6.37 11.31
C TYR A 9 -0.01 -5.75 9.92
N MET A 10 1.05 -6.00 9.16
CA MET A 10 1.13 -5.65 7.75
C MET A 10 1.26 -6.92 6.91
N VAL A 11 0.33 -7.11 5.98
CA VAL A 11 0.39 -8.17 4.97
C VAL A 11 1.05 -7.61 3.72
N VAL A 12 2.20 -8.16 3.36
CA VAL A 12 2.90 -7.85 2.11
C VAL A 12 2.47 -8.87 1.07
N ILE A 13 2.06 -8.41 -0.11
CA ILE A 13 1.53 -9.24 -1.18
C ILE A 13 2.34 -8.97 -2.44
N ASP A 14 3.00 -9.99 -2.98
CA ASP A 14 3.52 -9.96 -4.35
C ASP A 14 2.41 -10.37 -5.33
N THR A 15 2.07 -9.47 -6.24
CA THR A 15 1.03 -9.70 -7.25
C THR A 15 1.47 -10.69 -8.34
N GLY A 16 2.78 -10.98 -8.45
CA GLY A 16 3.38 -11.76 -9.53
C GLY A 16 3.40 -11.05 -10.89
N VAL A 17 2.88 -9.82 -10.95
CA VAL A 17 2.96 -8.98 -12.16
C VAL A 17 4.33 -8.34 -12.17
N LYS A 18 5.13 -8.64 -13.20
CA LYS A 18 6.40 -7.93 -13.41
C LYS A 18 6.11 -6.48 -13.72
N GLY A 19 6.32 -5.62 -12.73
CA GLY A 19 6.31 -4.18 -12.93
C GLY A 19 7.40 -3.78 -13.90
N SER A 20 7.06 -2.94 -14.88
CA SER A 20 8.08 -2.28 -15.70
C SER A 20 8.45 -0.97 -15.03
N THR A 21 9.44 -1.01 -14.14
CA THR A 21 9.99 0.20 -13.48
C THR A 21 10.35 1.27 -14.50
N ARG A 22 10.88 0.85 -15.66
CA ARG A 22 11.21 1.76 -16.76
C ARG A 22 9.97 2.49 -17.30
N GLN A 23 8.89 1.77 -17.61
CA GLN A 23 7.67 2.40 -18.12
C GLN A 23 7.00 3.29 -17.07
N ALA A 24 6.99 2.86 -15.81
CA ALA A 24 6.48 3.69 -14.71
C ALA A 24 7.25 5.02 -14.62
N VAL A 25 8.59 4.98 -14.69
CA VAL A 25 9.43 6.19 -14.66
C VAL A 25 9.23 7.05 -15.91
N GLU A 26 9.16 6.46 -17.11
CA GLU A 26 8.92 7.20 -18.34
C GLU A 26 7.55 7.90 -18.33
N ASP A 27 6.51 7.25 -17.81
CA ASP A 27 5.17 7.84 -17.71
C ASP A 27 5.12 8.93 -16.64
N VAL A 28 5.77 8.72 -15.48
CA VAL A 28 5.95 9.78 -14.47
C VAL A 28 6.65 10.99 -15.09
N HIS A 29 7.74 10.79 -15.84
CA HIS A 29 8.51 11.88 -16.43
C HIS A 29 7.69 12.72 -17.42
N LYS A 30 6.86 12.07 -18.25
CA LYS A 30 5.95 12.76 -19.18
C LYS A 30 4.87 13.58 -18.45
N LEU A 31 4.45 13.10 -17.27
CA LEU A 31 3.38 13.71 -16.48
C LEU A 31 3.87 14.74 -15.46
N CYS A 32 5.19 14.87 -15.24
CA CYS A 32 5.76 15.88 -14.34
C CYS A 32 5.45 17.34 -14.75
N GLU A 33 5.17 17.58 -16.04
CA GLU A 33 4.75 18.89 -16.53
C GLU A 33 3.25 19.17 -16.27
N ASP A 34 2.47 18.16 -15.88
CA ASP A 34 1.06 18.31 -15.50
C ASP A 34 0.94 18.79 -14.04
N PRO A 35 0.42 20.01 -13.80
CA PRO A 35 0.26 20.53 -12.44
C PRO A 35 -0.66 19.68 -11.56
N GLN A 36 -1.66 19.01 -12.15
CA GLN A 36 -2.56 18.13 -11.42
C GLN A 36 -1.81 16.88 -10.96
N TYR A 37 -1.01 16.28 -11.83
CA TYR A 37 -0.15 15.15 -11.47
C TYR A 37 0.83 15.53 -10.35
N MET A 38 1.51 16.66 -10.48
CA MET A 38 2.44 17.15 -9.44
C MET A 38 1.75 17.51 -8.12
N SER A 39 0.47 17.86 -8.15
CA SER A 39 -0.30 18.12 -6.92
C SER A 39 -0.47 16.86 -6.06
N HIS A 40 -0.71 15.70 -6.69
CA HIS A 40 -0.78 14.40 -6.00
C HIS A 40 0.58 14.00 -5.44
N VAL A 41 1.67 14.18 -6.21
CA VAL A 41 3.04 13.93 -5.70
C VAL A 41 3.35 14.79 -4.48
N LYS A 42 2.99 16.09 -4.54
CA LYS A 42 3.14 17.01 -3.41
C LYS A 42 2.27 16.61 -2.22
N HIS A 43 1.06 16.10 -2.46
CA HIS A 43 0.18 15.61 -1.41
C HIS A 43 0.76 14.39 -0.70
N ILE A 44 1.25 13.40 -1.45
CA ILE A 44 1.97 12.24 -0.91
C ILE A 44 3.16 12.68 -0.06
N GLY A 45 3.92 13.70 -0.49
CA GLY A 45 4.99 14.28 0.33
C GLY A 45 4.53 14.77 1.70
N LYS A 46 3.35 15.39 1.79
CA LYS A 46 2.74 15.80 3.08
C LYS A 46 2.27 14.60 3.90
N LEU A 47 1.73 13.57 3.24
CA LEU A 47 1.32 12.32 3.88
C LEU A 47 2.50 11.59 4.50
N VAL A 48 3.68 11.61 3.88
CA VAL A 48 4.91 11.05 4.45
C VAL A 48 5.33 11.77 5.72
N LEU A 49 5.25 13.11 5.75
CA LEU A 49 5.54 13.89 6.97
C LEU A 49 4.56 13.52 8.10
N ARG A 50 3.26 13.48 7.80
CA ARG A 50 2.23 13.02 8.76
C ARG A 50 2.48 11.58 9.23
N ALA A 51 2.91 10.69 8.35
CA ALA A 51 3.18 9.29 8.69
C ALA A 51 4.32 9.16 9.70
N SER A 52 5.35 10.00 9.57
CA SER A 52 6.46 10.06 10.55
C SER A 52 5.93 10.34 11.95
N ASP A 53 5.14 11.41 12.09
CA ASP A 53 4.55 11.80 13.38
C ASP A 53 3.63 10.68 13.93
N VAL A 54 2.79 10.10 13.07
CA VAL A 54 1.86 9.03 13.45
C VAL A 54 2.59 7.77 13.94
N ILE A 55 3.69 7.39 13.30
CA ILE A 55 4.52 6.26 13.70
C ILE A 55 5.18 6.53 15.05
N GLU A 56 5.71 7.75 15.26
CA GLU A 56 6.32 8.16 16.53
C GLU A 56 5.33 8.13 17.70
N HIS A 57 4.04 8.35 17.44
CA HIS A 57 2.96 8.30 18.44
C HIS A 57 2.21 6.95 18.47
N HIS A 58 2.72 5.93 17.80
CA HIS A 58 2.18 4.56 17.80
C HIS A 58 0.70 4.46 17.39
N ASN A 59 0.22 5.37 16.52
CA ASN A 59 -1.19 5.44 16.14
C ASN A 59 -1.48 4.65 14.86
N PHE A 60 -1.79 3.36 15.01
CA PHE A 60 -2.03 2.46 13.89
C PHE A 60 -3.23 2.86 13.01
N GLU A 61 -4.31 3.35 13.60
CA GLU A 61 -5.51 3.78 12.85
C GLU A 61 -5.22 5.02 11.98
N ALA A 62 -4.51 6.01 12.53
CA ALA A 62 -4.11 7.17 11.75
C ALA A 62 -3.15 6.79 10.61
N LEU A 63 -2.32 5.75 10.79
CA LEU A 63 -1.47 5.23 9.73
C LEU A 63 -2.32 4.56 8.64
N ALA A 64 -3.37 3.83 9.03
CA ALA A 64 -4.33 3.23 8.11
C ALA A 64 -5.04 4.28 7.24
N ASP A 65 -5.44 5.41 7.83
CA ASP A 65 -6.01 6.55 7.08
C ASP A 65 -5.00 7.08 6.04
N ILE A 66 -3.75 7.30 6.46
CA ILE A 66 -2.68 7.77 5.57
C ILE A 66 -2.41 6.77 4.44
N PHE A 67 -2.44 5.47 4.71
CA PHE A 67 -2.30 4.42 3.68
C PHE A 67 -3.38 4.54 2.61
N ASN A 68 -4.65 4.72 3.02
CA ASN A 68 -5.77 4.87 2.11
C ASN A 68 -5.71 6.19 1.33
N GLU A 69 -5.37 7.31 1.98
CA GLU A 69 -5.14 8.61 1.33
C GLU A 69 -4.04 8.49 0.26
N CYS A 70 -2.90 7.90 0.61
CA CYS A 70 -1.80 7.68 -0.32
C CYS A 70 -2.21 6.83 -1.52
N HIS A 71 -3.00 5.77 -1.31
CA HIS A 71 -3.43 4.92 -2.42
C HIS A 71 -4.40 5.65 -3.36
N ALA A 72 -5.26 6.51 -2.83
CA ALA A 72 -6.14 7.34 -3.65
C ALA A 72 -5.34 8.27 -4.57
N ASP A 73 -4.28 8.91 -4.07
CA ASP A 73 -3.36 9.70 -4.90
C ASP A 73 -2.64 8.83 -5.94
N LEU A 74 -2.12 7.67 -5.54
CA LEU A 74 -1.40 6.76 -6.46
C LEU A 74 -2.31 6.26 -7.61
N LYS A 75 -3.61 6.07 -7.35
CA LYS A 75 -4.58 5.76 -8.41
C LYS A 75 -4.73 6.92 -9.39
N ALA A 76 -4.82 8.16 -8.89
CA ALA A 76 -4.90 9.34 -9.74
C ALA A 76 -3.63 9.54 -10.60
N LEU A 77 -2.47 9.11 -10.08
CA LEU A 77 -1.20 9.09 -10.80
C LEU A 77 -1.09 7.96 -11.85
N THR A 78 -2.13 7.12 -12.05
CA THR A 78 -2.18 6.03 -13.06
C THR A 78 -1.12 4.93 -12.90
N VAL A 79 -0.53 4.81 -11.71
CA VAL A 79 0.48 3.78 -11.40
C VAL A 79 -0.12 2.49 -10.84
N SER A 80 -1.44 2.42 -10.64
CA SER A 80 -2.14 1.18 -10.28
C SER A 80 -2.53 0.35 -11.53
N HIS A 81 -2.99 -0.88 -11.32
CA HIS A 81 -3.56 -1.75 -12.34
C HIS A 81 -4.64 -2.67 -11.78
N ASP A 82 -5.50 -3.21 -12.65
CA ASP A 82 -6.68 -3.98 -12.27
C ASP A 82 -6.41 -5.10 -11.26
N LYS A 83 -5.32 -5.86 -11.45
CA LYS A 83 -4.96 -6.95 -10.52
C LYS A 83 -4.64 -6.46 -9.09
N ILE A 84 -4.04 -5.28 -8.92
CA ILE A 84 -3.83 -4.68 -7.60
C ILE A 84 -5.15 -4.30 -6.99
N GLU A 85 -6.00 -3.59 -7.74
CA GLU A 85 -7.28 -3.11 -7.24
C GLU A 85 -8.18 -4.28 -6.84
N GLN A 86 -8.15 -5.38 -7.60
CA GLN A 86 -8.84 -6.62 -7.28
C GLN A 86 -8.31 -7.25 -5.98
N LEU A 87 -6.99 -7.45 -5.85
CA LEU A 87 -6.40 -8.03 -4.64
C LEU A 87 -6.61 -7.13 -3.42
N MET A 88 -6.56 -5.81 -3.60
CA MET A 88 -6.83 -4.85 -2.53
C MET A 88 -8.27 -4.94 -2.07
N LYS A 89 -9.22 -4.99 -3.01
CA LYS A 89 -10.64 -5.18 -2.70
C LYS A 89 -10.87 -6.45 -1.91
N ILE A 90 -10.32 -7.58 -2.36
CA ILE A 90 -10.44 -8.88 -1.68
C ILE A 90 -9.82 -8.81 -0.27
N GLY A 91 -8.66 -8.19 -0.12
CA GLY A 91 -8.05 -7.97 1.18
C GLY A 91 -8.95 -7.18 2.14
N LYS A 92 -9.53 -6.08 1.67
CA LYS A 92 -10.49 -5.26 2.45
C LYS A 92 -11.76 -6.03 2.81
N GLU A 93 -12.32 -6.80 1.89
CA GLU A 93 -13.47 -7.68 2.14
C GLU A 93 -13.18 -8.76 3.20
N ASN A 94 -11.90 -9.08 3.42
CA ASN A 94 -11.43 -10.05 4.41
C ASN A 94 -10.82 -9.40 5.67
N GLY A 95 -11.06 -8.11 5.88
CA GLY A 95 -10.75 -7.42 7.13
C GLY A 95 -9.53 -6.49 7.11
N ALA A 96 -8.90 -6.28 5.95
CA ALA A 96 -7.87 -5.23 5.85
C ALA A 96 -8.50 -3.84 6.04
N ILE A 97 -7.95 -3.05 6.95
CA ILE A 97 -8.45 -1.69 7.25
C ILE A 97 -7.89 -0.64 6.28
N ALA A 98 -6.72 -0.92 5.71
CA ALA A 98 -6.09 -0.06 4.73
C ALA A 98 -5.22 -0.86 3.77
N GLY A 99 -4.87 -0.24 2.65
CA GLY A 99 -3.93 -0.81 1.70
C GLY A 99 -3.36 0.23 0.77
N LYS A 100 -2.11 0.03 0.35
CA LYS A 100 -1.50 0.81 -0.73
C LYS A 100 -0.53 -0.01 -1.55
N LEU A 101 -0.23 0.52 -2.72
CA LEU A 101 0.86 0.07 -3.56
C LEU A 101 2.25 0.42 -3.04
N THR A 102 3.23 -0.43 -3.32
CA THR A 102 4.65 -0.14 -3.09
C THR A 102 5.49 -0.34 -4.34
N GLY A 103 6.70 0.23 -4.34
CA GLY A 103 7.57 0.26 -5.51
C GLY A 103 7.10 1.26 -6.57
N ALA A 104 7.56 1.06 -7.80
CA ALA A 104 7.27 1.95 -8.93
C ALA A 104 5.82 1.88 -9.44
N GLY A 105 4.99 1.00 -8.88
CA GLY A 105 3.67 0.68 -9.41
C GLY A 105 3.72 -0.18 -10.67
N ARG A 106 2.54 -0.38 -11.28
CA ARG A 106 2.34 -1.18 -12.51
C ARG A 106 2.77 -2.65 -12.42
N GLY A 107 2.80 -3.18 -11.20
CA GLY A 107 3.22 -4.53 -10.86
C GLY A 107 3.94 -4.51 -9.53
N GLY A 108 4.38 -5.68 -9.06
CA GLY A 108 5.15 -5.81 -7.82
C GLY A 108 4.26 -5.99 -6.58
N SER A 109 4.60 -5.26 -5.52
CA SER A 109 4.08 -5.53 -4.17
C SER A 109 2.99 -4.54 -3.72
N MET A 110 2.12 -5.05 -2.86
CA MET A 110 1.09 -4.29 -2.16
C MET A 110 1.21 -4.53 -0.66
N LEU A 111 0.86 -3.52 0.12
CA LEU A 111 0.76 -3.61 1.58
C LEU A 111 -0.71 -3.51 1.98
N LEU A 112 -1.16 -4.36 2.89
CA LEU A 112 -2.44 -4.28 3.57
C LEU A 112 -2.22 -4.23 5.08
N LEU A 113 -3.02 -3.43 5.79
CA LEU A 113 -2.98 -3.34 7.25
C LEU A 113 -4.12 -4.14 7.87
N ALA A 114 -3.80 -4.90 8.92
CA ALA A 114 -4.77 -5.68 9.70
C ALA A 114 -4.56 -5.42 11.19
N LYS A 115 -5.66 -5.38 11.97
CA LYS A 115 -5.58 -5.11 13.41
C LYS A 115 -5.01 -6.28 14.22
N ASP A 116 -5.16 -7.51 13.73
CA ASP A 116 -4.74 -8.69 14.46
C ASP A 116 -4.25 -9.82 13.53
N LEU A 117 -3.53 -10.77 14.12
CA LEU A 117 -2.94 -11.91 13.40
C LEU A 117 -4.00 -12.84 12.76
N PRO A 118 -5.13 -13.17 13.42
CA PRO A 118 -6.20 -13.95 12.77
C PRO A 118 -6.70 -13.29 11.48
N THR A 119 -6.94 -11.98 11.50
CA THR A 119 -7.37 -11.20 10.35
C THR A 119 -6.27 -11.17 9.27
N ALA A 120 -5.01 -10.94 9.65
CA ALA A 120 -3.89 -11.00 8.71
C ALA A 120 -3.79 -12.36 8.00
N LYS A 121 -3.98 -13.47 8.73
CA LYS A 121 -4.01 -14.83 8.16
C LYS A 121 -5.22 -15.05 7.23
N ASN A 122 -6.38 -14.48 7.55
CA ASN A 122 -7.56 -14.56 6.69
C ASN A 122 -7.34 -13.80 5.38
N ILE A 123 -6.77 -12.60 5.45
CA ILE A 123 -6.38 -11.80 4.28
C ILE A 123 -5.45 -12.62 3.39
N VAL A 124 -4.37 -13.19 3.94
CA VAL A 124 -3.41 -14.03 3.20
C VAL A 124 -4.11 -15.14 2.43
N LYS A 125 -4.94 -15.94 3.11
CA LYS A 125 -5.67 -17.05 2.46
C LYS A 125 -6.54 -16.56 1.30
N ALA A 126 -7.23 -15.44 1.48
CA ALA A 126 -8.12 -14.88 0.48
C ALA A 126 -7.36 -14.36 -0.75
N VAL A 127 -6.27 -13.63 -0.56
CA VAL A 127 -5.49 -13.04 -1.67
C VAL A 127 -4.68 -14.09 -2.42
N GLU A 128 -4.16 -15.13 -1.75
CA GLU A 128 -3.49 -16.26 -2.41
C GLU A 128 -4.48 -17.06 -3.26
N LYS A 129 -5.68 -17.33 -2.74
CA LYS A 129 -6.77 -17.95 -3.52
C LYS A 129 -7.15 -17.10 -4.75
N ALA A 130 -6.98 -15.79 -4.67
CA ALA A 130 -7.23 -14.85 -5.75
C ALA A 130 -6.04 -14.64 -6.71
N GLY A 131 -4.93 -15.37 -6.52
CA GLY A 131 -3.78 -15.36 -7.44
C GLY A 131 -2.68 -14.36 -7.09
N ALA A 132 -2.54 -13.97 -5.81
CA ALA A 132 -1.28 -13.45 -5.29
C ALA A 132 -0.18 -14.52 -5.40
N ALA A 133 1.02 -14.13 -5.82
CA ALA A 133 2.14 -15.05 -6.03
C ALA A 133 2.79 -15.47 -4.72
N HIS A 134 3.07 -14.48 -3.85
CA HIS A 134 3.70 -14.69 -2.56
C HIS A 134 3.12 -13.72 -1.53
N THR A 135 3.06 -14.13 -0.27
CA THR A 135 2.60 -13.29 0.82
C THR A 135 3.50 -13.41 2.04
N TRP A 136 3.57 -12.34 2.83
CA TRP A 136 4.26 -12.29 4.12
C TRP A 136 3.41 -11.52 5.13
N ILE A 137 3.46 -11.92 6.39
CA ILE A 137 2.85 -11.18 7.51
C ILE A 137 3.96 -10.62 8.37
N GLU A 138 3.99 -9.31 8.53
CA GLU A 138 4.91 -8.59 9.40
C GLU A 138 4.16 -8.12 10.66
N ASN A 139 4.73 -8.39 11.84
CA ASN A 139 4.26 -7.78 13.08
C ASN A 139 4.90 -6.40 13.24
N LEU A 140 4.10 -5.36 13.47
CA LEU A 140 4.62 -3.99 13.58
C LEU A 140 5.18 -3.66 14.98
N GLY A 141 5.10 -4.59 15.92
CA GLY A 141 5.88 -4.61 17.15
C GLY A 141 5.29 -3.86 18.34
N GLY A 142 4.02 -3.48 18.27
CA GLY A 142 3.22 -3.02 19.41
C GLY A 142 2.70 -4.15 20.28
#